data_AF-A0A4Z0ERC3-F1
#
_entry.id   AF-A0A4Z0ERC3-F1
#
_cell.length_a   1.000
_cell.length_b   1.000
_cell.length_c   1.000
_cell.angle_alpha   90.00
_cell.angle_beta   90.00
_cell.angle_gamma   90.00
#
_symmetry.space_group_name_H-M   'P 1'
#
loop_
_entity.id
_entity.type
_entity.pdbx_description
1 polymer ?
#
loop_
_entity_poly.entity_id
_entity_poly.type
_entity_poly.pdbx_seq_one_letter_code
_entity_poly.pdbx_strand_id
1 'polypeptide(L)'
;MRKLMLLLLLAGGCASHNHKAQSAISAYVQKTTENPDSYVAISFGEPHAIGSKADTVLINHVYQVKNKAGASVIYSHVFKVDSTSGYALKVGAR
;
A
#
# COMPACT_ATOMS: atom_id res chain seq x y z
N MET A 1 29.93 -20.79 21.51
CA MET A 1 29.66 -20.99 20.06
C MET A 1 28.25 -21.59 19.90
N ARG A 2 27.26 -20.78 19.52
CA ARG A 2 25.90 -21.28 19.17
C ARG A 2 25.66 -20.97 17.70
N LYS A 3 25.59 -22.03 16.87
CA LYS A 3 25.15 -21.97 15.48
C LYS A 3 23.64 -21.79 15.47
N LEU A 4 23.14 -20.68 14.95
CA LEU A 4 21.74 -20.50 14.59
C LEU A 4 21.67 -20.56 13.06
N MET A 5 21.30 -21.73 12.52
CA MET A 5 20.97 -21.87 11.10
C MET A 5 19.62 -21.21 10.85
N LEU A 6 19.62 -20.07 10.16
CA LEU A 6 18.40 -19.54 9.54
C LEU A 6 18.21 -20.23 8.19
N LEU A 7 17.33 -21.23 8.14
CA LEU A 7 16.75 -21.72 6.90
C LEU A 7 15.61 -20.75 6.52
N LEU A 8 15.87 -19.83 5.59
CA LEU A 8 14.82 -19.04 4.95
C LEU A 8 14.42 -19.73 3.65
N LEU A 9 13.55 -20.74 3.77
CA LEU A 9 12.68 -21.15 2.66
C LEU A 9 11.45 -20.25 2.67
N LEU A 10 11.41 -19.25 1.79
CA LEU A 10 10.15 -18.76 1.26
C LEU A 10 10.26 -18.66 -0.25
N ALA A 11 9.87 -19.76 -0.90
CA ALA A 11 9.35 -19.72 -2.25
C ALA A 11 8.06 -18.86 -2.23
N GLY A 12 8.20 -17.57 -2.55
CA GLY A 12 7.08 -16.66 -2.78
C GLY A 12 6.94 -16.44 -4.29
N GLY A 13 6.15 -17.29 -4.95
CA GLY A 13 5.73 -17.07 -6.32
C GLY A 13 4.97 -15.75 -6.46
N CYS A 14 5.24 -15.04 -7.57
CA CYS A 14 4.42 -13.96 -8.14
C CYS A 14 4.11 -12.73 -7.25
N ALA A 15 5.14 -12.04 -6.74
CA ALA A 15 4.97 -10.78 -5.99
C ALA A 15 4.99 -9.49 -6.84
N SER A 16 5.38 -9.54 -8.13
CA SER A 16 5.72 -8.32 -8.89
C SER A 16 4.57 -7.32 -9.10
N HIS A 17 3.32 -7.80 -9.23
CA HIS A 17 2.16 -6.93 -9.45
C HIS A 17 1.73 -6.17 -8.18
N ASN A 18 1.91 -6.77 -6.99
CA ASN A 18 1.55 -6.14 -5.73
C ASN A 18 2.47 -4.96 -5.38
N HIS A 19 3.77 -5.08 -5.66
CA HIS A 19 4.72 -4.01 -5.37
C HIS A 19 4.39 -2.72 -6.13
N LYS A 20 4.05 -2.79 -7.42
CA LYS A 20 3.70 -1.61 -8.23
C LYS A 20 2.49 -0.87 -7.67
N ALA A 21 1.47 -1.62 -7.25
CA ALA A 21 0.25 -1.03 -6.71
C ALA A 21 0.46 -0.40 -5.32
N GLN A 22 1.22 -1.06 -4.45
CA GLN A 22 1.59 -0.53 -3.14
C GLN A 22 2.44 0.75 -3.24
N SER A 23 3.39 0.78 -4.18
CA SER A 23 4.20 1.98 -4.47
C SER A 23 3.34 3.13 -4.99
N ALA A 24 2.38 2.84 -5.89
CA ALA A 24 1.46 3.85 -6.41
C ALA A 24 0.60 4.49 -5.30
N ILE A 25 0.06 3.66 -4.40
CA ILE A 25 -0.72 4.13 -3.25
C ILE A 25 0.15 4.99 -2.32
N SER A 26 1.36 4.52 -1.99
CA SER A 26 2.29 5.26 -1.13
C SER A 26 2.63 6.62 -1.72
N ALA A 27 2.97 6.68 -3.01
CA ALA A 27 3.26 7.92 -3.72
C ALA A 27 2.05 8.86 -3.75
N TYR A 28 0.83 8.33 -3.94
CA TYR A 28 -0.38 9.12 -3.85
C TYR A 28 -0.54 9.75 -2.46
N VAL A 29 -0.41 8.95 -1.39
CA VAL A 29 -0.58 9.45 -0.01
C VAL A 29 0.48 10.49 0.33
N GLN A 30 1.75 10.22 0.01
CA GLN A 30 2.86 11.18 0.22
C GLN A 30 2.64 12.50 -0.54
N LYS A 31 2.10 12.44 -1.76
CA LYS A 31 1.82 13.65 -2.56
C LYS A 31 0.61 14.45 -2.07
N THR A 32 -0.35 13.79 -1.42
CA THR A 32 -1.62 14.40 -1.01
C THR A 32 -1.69 14.77 0.46
N THR A 33 -0.79 14.23 1.29
CA THR A 33 -0.61 14.69 2.66
C THR A 33 0.11 16.05 2.70
N GLU A 34 -0.19 16.84 3.73
CA GLU A 34 0.45 18.16 3.92
C GLU A 34 1.94 18.05 4.26
N ASN A 35 2.37 16.95 4.87
CA ASN A 35 3.77 16.64 5.17
C ASN A 35 4.14 15.26 4.62
N PRO A 36 4.81 15.17 3.46
CA PRO A 36 5.13 13.89 2.81
C PRO A 36 5.91 12.92 3.69
N ASP A 37 6.83 13.43 4.51
CA ASP A 37 7.69 12.63 5.39
C ASP A 37 6.95 12.10 6.63
N SER A 38 5.70 12.54 6.84
CA SER A 38 4.87 12.07 7.95
C SER A 38 4.11 10.78 7.65
N TYR A 39 4.11 10.33 6.39
CA TYR A 39 3.43 9.11 5.97
C TYR A 39 4.18 7.86 6.47
N VAL A 40 3.44 6.98 7.14
CA VAL A 40 3.91 5.66 7.56
C VAL A 40 2.90 4.62 7.09
N ALA A 41 3.34 3.73 6.21
CA ALA A 41 2.54 2.58 5.78
C ALA A 41 2.40 1.59 6.95
N ILE A 42 1.18 1.17 7.27
CA ILE A 42 0.93 0.15 8.29
C ILE A 42 0.63 -1.20 7.61
N SER A 43 -0.34 -1.23 6.70
CA SER A 43 -0.67 -2.45 5.96
C SER A 43 -1.33 -2.19 4.63
N PHE A 44 -1.13 -3.10 3.68
CA PHE A 44 -1.86 -3.18 2.43
C PHE A 44 -2.68 -4.46 2.45
N GLY A 45 -3.97 -4.35 2.18
CA GLY A 45 -4.86 -5.50 2.03
C GLY A 45 -4.66 -6.21 0.70
N GLU A 46 -5.32 -7.35 0.56
CA GLU A 46 -5.33 -8.12 -0.68
C GLU A 46 -5.96 -7.32 -1.83
N PRO A 47 -5.38 -7.36 -3.04
CA PRO A 47 -5.97 -6.72 -4.21
C PRO A 47 -7.24 -7.46 -4.68
N HIS A 48 -8.30 -6.70 -4.94
CA HIS A 48 -9.53 -7.21 -5.52
C HIS A 48 -9.72 -6.65 -6.93
N ALA A 49 -9.67 -7.50 -7.96
CA ALA A 49 -9.93 -7.09 -9.34
C ALA A 49 -11.37 -6.57 -9.50
N ILE A 50 -11.54 -5.46 -10.21
CA ILE A 50 -12.85 -4.82 -10.44
C ILE A 50 -13.34 -4.90 -11.89
N GLY A 51 -12.78 -5.81 -12.68
CA GLY A 51 -13.21 -6.04 -14.05
C GLY A 51 -12.62 -7.31 -14.64
N SER A 52 -13.19 -7.75 -15.76
CA SER A 52 -12.82 -8.99 -16.46
C SER A 52 -11.39 -9.02 -17.00
N LYS A 53 -10.73 -7.86 -17.11
CA LYS A 53 -9.34 -7.73 -17.58
C LYS A 53 -8.30 -7.60 -16.47
N ALA A 54 -8.68 -7.55 -15.19
CA ALA A 54 -7.77 -7.42 -14.03
C ALA A 54 -6.74 -6.25 -14.06
N ASP A 55 -6.81 -5.36 -15.05
CA ASP A 55 -5.94 -4.17 -15.17
C ASP A 55 -6.20 -3.13 -14.07
N THR A 56 -7.26 -3.29 -13.29
CA THR A 56 -7.55 -2.44 -12.15
C THR A 56 -7.95 -3.25 -10.93
N VAL A 57 -7.36 -2.90 -9.80
CA VAL A 57 -7.61 -3.54 -8.50
C VAL A 57 -8.04 -2.52 -7.45
N LEU A 58 -8.82 -2.98 -6.48
CA LEU A 58 -9.08 -2.28 -5.23
C LEU A 58 -8.18 -2.84 -4.12
N ILE A 59 -7.52 -1.96 -3.39
CA ILE A 59 -6.68 -2.31 -2.25
C ILE A 59 -7.12 -1.47 -1.06
N ASN A 60 -7.44 -2.11 0.07
CA ASN A 60 -7.56 -1.40 1.33
C ASN A 60 -6.16 -1.08 1.85
N HIS A 61 -5.92 0.14 2.32
CA HIS A 61 -4.63 0.52 2.87
C HIS A 61 -4.83 1.26 4.19
N VAL A 62 -4.16 0.75 5.23
CA VAL A 62 -4.09 1.38 6.54
C VAL A 62 -2.75 2.08 6.66
N TYR A 63 -2.80 3.35 7.06
CA TYR A 63 -1.61 4.17 7.17
C TYR A 63 -1.77 5.27 8.22
N GLN A 64 -0.63 5.78 8.67
CA GLN A 64 -0.55 6.89 9.60
C GLN A 64 0.00 8.12 8.91
N VAL A 65 -0.50 9.29 9.31
CA VAL A 65 0.02 10.61 8.93
C VAL A 65 0.09 11.48 10.17
N LYS A 66 1.16 12.28 10.33
CA LYS A 66 1.19 13.35 11.34
C LYS A 66 0.57 14.62 10.77
N ASN A 67 -0.43 15.16 11.46
CA ASN A 67 -1.01 16.45 11.08
C ASN A 67 -0.09 17.62 11.48
N LYS A 68 -0.47 18.85 11.10
CA LYS A 68 0.26 20.09 11.45
C LYS A 68 0.43 20.31 12.96
N ALA A 69 -0.43 19.74 13.80
CA ALA A 69 -0.32 19.82 15.25
C ALA A 69 0.63 18.76 15.85
N GLY A 70 1.26 17.93 15.01
CA GLY A 70 2.13 16.84 15.44
C GLY A 70 1.40 15.57 15.90
N ALA A 71 0.06 15.58 15.87
CA ALA A 71 -0.74 14.42 16.24
C ALA A 71 -0.72 13.36 15.13
N SER A 72 -0.59 12.11 15.52
CA SER A 72 -0.64 10.96 14.61
C SER A 72 -2.08 10.51 14.40
N VAL A 73 -2.51 10.46 13.14
CA VAL A 73 -3.85 10.02 12.76
C VAL A 73 -3.72 8.78 11.89
N ILE A 74 -4.50 7.74 12.20
CA ILE A 74 -4.58 6.51 11.43
C ILE A 74 -5.78 6.59 10.49
N TYR A 75 -5.57 6.25 9.23
CA TYR A 75 -6.59 6.18 8.20
C TYR A 75 -6.72 4.75 7.68
N SER A 76 -7.94 4.35 7.32
CA SER A 76 -8.22 3.16 6.53
C SER A 76 -8.99 3.58 5.28
N HIS A 77 -8.31 3.57 4.14
CA HIS A 77 -8.90 3.98 2.87
C HIS A 77 -8.82 2.88 1.81
N VAL A 78 -9.80 2.89 0.91
CA VAL A 78 -9.79 2.03 -0.27
C VAL A 78 -9.21 2.80 -1.44
N PHE A 79 -8.25 2.19 -2.13
CA PHE A 79 -7.62 2.73 -3.32
C PHE A 79 -7.96 1.90 -4.54
N LYS A 80 -8.33 2.57 -5.62
CA LYS A 80 -8.40 1.99 -6.97
C LYS A 80 -7.04 2.20 -7.62
N VAL A 81 -6.42 1.12 -8.08
CA VAL A 81 -5.10 1.15 -8.70
C VAL A 81 -5.16 0.49 -10.07
N ASP A 82 -4.72 1.23 -11.08
CA ASP A 82 -4.51 0.70 -12.41
C ASP A 82 -3.13 0.01 -12.45
N SER A 83 -3.12 -1.31 -12.65
CA SER A 83 -1.92 -2.15 -12.55
C SER A 83 -0.96 -1.93 -13.72
N THR A 84 -1.47 -1.45 -14.87
CA THR A 84 -0.66 -1.13 -16.05
C THR A 84 0.10 0.18 -15.85
N SER A 85 -0.60 1.28 -15.58
CA SER A 85 -0.04 2.62 -15.41
C SER A 85 0.62 2.82 -14.04
N GLY A 86 0.17 2.11 -13.01
CA GLY A 86 0.55 2.40 -11.62
C GLY A 86 -0.10 3.68 -11.10
N TYR A 87 -1.25 4.08 -11.65
CA TYR A 87 -2.02 5.21 -11.14
C TYR A 87 -2.90 4.76 -9.96
N ALA A 88 -2.88 5.51 -8.85
CA ALA A 88 -3.70 5.26 -7.67
C ALA A 88 -4.68 6.41 -7.39
N LEU A 89 -5.90 6.06 -6.98
CA LEU A 89 -6.95 6.99 -6.59
C LEU A 89 -7.62 6.51 -5.31
N LYS A 90 -7.76 7.40 -4.31
CA LYS A 90 -8.60 7.13 -3.13
C LYS A 90 -10.07 7.16 -3.53
N VAL A 91 -10.79 6.06 -3.30
CA VAL A 91 -12.20 5.89 -3.71
C VAL A 91 -13.17 5.68 -2.55
N GLY A 92 -12.68 5.57 -1.31
CA GLY A 92 -13.53 5.46 -0.13
C GLY A 92 -12.77 5.36 1.18
N ALA A 93 -13.54 5.36 2.28
CA ALA A 93 -13.10 5.02 3.63
C ALA A 93 -13.85 3.75 4.07
N ARG A 94 -13.20 2.94 4.91
CA ARG A 94 -13.84 1.81 5.59
C ARG A 94 -14.14 2.18 7.03
#